data_AF-K1UJ61-F1
#
_entry.id   AF-K1UJ61-F1
#
_cell.length_a   1.000
_cell.length_b   1.000
_cell.length_c   1.000
_cell.angle_alpha   90.00
_cell.angle_beta   90.00
_cell.angle_gamma   90.00
#
_symmetry.space_group_name_H-M   'P 1'
#
loop_
_entity.id
_entity.type
_entity.pdbx_description
1 polymer ?
#
loop_
_entity_poly.entity_id
_entity_poly.type
_entity_poly.pdbx_seq_one_letter_code
_entity_poly.pdbx_strand_id
1 'polypeptide(L)' 'MKTKQTFEEYLRKENLSENTITSYLWTVNYFTEHYDTVNKENLLTYKGYLMEFFKPKTVNLRIQAINKYLEYLGKEK' A
#
# COMPACT_ATOMS: atom_id res chain seq x y z
N MET A 1 4.12 6.52 26.43
CA MET A 1 3.20 6.68 25.28
C MET A 1 3.74 5.81 24.15
N LYS A 2 2.99 4.78 23.69
CA LYS A 2 3.42 3.99 22.52
C LYS A 2 3.26 4.90 21.31
N THR A 3 4.33 5.53 20.85
CA THR A 3 4.39 6.18 19.55
C THR A 3 3.97 5.14 18.52
N LYS A 4 2.80 5.32 17.88
CA LYS A 4 2.42 4.50 16.74
C LYS A 4 3.49 4.71 15.68
N GLN A 5 4.28 3.67 15.41
CA GLN A 5 5.25 3.66 14.33
C GLN A 5 4.53 4.05 13.03
N THR A 6 5.11 4.93 12.22
CA THR A 6 4.59 5.29 10.90
C THR A 6 4.73 4.13 9.91
N PHE A 7 3.97 4.17 8.80
CA PHE A 7 4.12 3.15 7.76
C PHE A 7 5.51 3.16 7.12
N GLU A 8 6.13 4.33 6.92
CA GLU A 8 7.52 4.42 6.43
C GLU A 8 8.50 3.72 7.37
N GLU A 9 8.43 4.02 8.67
CA GLU A 9 9.31 3.39 9.65
C GLU A 9 9.10 1.87 9.69
N TYR A 10 7.86 1.41 9.49
CA TYR A 10 7.56 -0.03 9.39
C TYR A 10 8.27 -0.65 8.18
N LEU A 11 8.20 -0.02 7.00
CA LEU A 11 8.87 -0.49 5.80
C LEU A 11 10.41 -0.47 5.91
N ARG A 12 10.99 0.53 6.59
CA ARG A 12 12.45 0.60 6.80
C ARG A 12 12.97 -0.55 7.66
N LYS A 13 12.17 -1.07 8.59
CA LYS A 13 12.56 -2.26 9.39
C LYS A 13 12.55 -3.55 8.57
N GLU A 14 11.80 -3.60 7.47
CA GLU A 14 11.68 -4.75 6.57
C GLU A 14 12.85 -4.85 5.56
N ASN A 15 13.88 -4.00 5.67
CA ASN A 15 15.05 -3.97 4.77
C ASN A 15 14.70 -3.79 3.28
N LEU A 16 13.62 -3.06 2.97
CA LEU A 16 13.25 -2.72 1.60
C LEU A 16 14.17 -1.65 1.02
N SER A 17 14.39 -1.68 -0.30
CA SER A 17 15.14 -0.63 -0.98
C SER A 17 14.40 0.71 -0.91
N GLU A 18 15.13 1.84 -0.93
CA GLU A 18 14.53 3.17 -0.86
C GLU A 18 13.54 3.44 -2.01
N ASN A 19 13.83 2.91 -3.20
CA ASN A 19 12.92 2.98 -4.35
C ASN A 19 11.61 2.22 -4.08
N THR A 20 11.71 1.04 -3.46
CA THR A 20 10.53 0.27 -3.06
C THR A 20 9.72 1.01 -2.01
N ILE A 21 10.39 1.55 -0.98
CA ILE A 21 9.73 2.32 0.09
C ILE A 21 9.00 3.52 -0.50
N THR A 22 9.68 4.32 -1.34
CA THR A 22 9.08 5.47 -2.01
C THR A 22 7.86 5.07 -2.83
N SER A 23 7.96 3.98 -3.60
CA SER A 23 6.82 3.47 -4.38
C SER A 23 5.68 3.02 -3.48
N TYR A 24 5.96 2.41 -2.32
CA TYR A 24 4.92 1.93 -1.41
C TYR A 24 4.21 3.09 -0.73
N LEU A 25 4.96 4.07 -0.25
CA LEU A 25 4.41 5.29 0.34
C LEU A 25 3.52 6.04 -0.64
N TRP A 26 4.00 6.23 -1.89
CA TRP A 26 3.20 6.87 -2.93
C TRP A 26 1.90 6.11 -3.21
N THR A 27 1.97 4.77 -3.28
CA THR A 27 0.82 3.92 -3.55
C THR A 27 -0.23 4.03 -2.44
N VAL A 28 0.20 3.99 -1.19
CA VAL A 28 -0.70 4.11 -0.04
C VAL A 28 -1.29 5.52 0.04
N ASN A 29 -0.47 6.56 -0.14
CA ASN A 29 -0.95 7.95 -0.15
C ASN A 29 -2.05 8.13 -1.20
N TYR A 30 -1.77 7.70 -2.44
CA TYR A 30 -2.73 7.75 -3.54
C TYR A 30 -4.03 7.02 -3.16
N PHE A 31 -3.94 5.81 -2.62
CA PHE A 31 -5.12 5.06 -2.20
C PHE A 31 -5.89 5.79 -1.10
N THR A 32 -5.24 6.28 -0.06
CA THR A 32 -5.92 6.96 1.05
C THR A 32 -6.50 8.32 0.69
N GLU A 33 -5.96 8.98 -0.35
CA GLU A 33 -6.51 10.23 -0.90
C GLU A 33 -7.74 10.00 -1.80
N HIS A 34 -7.79 8.85 -2.49
CA HIS A 34 -8.86 8.54 -3.45
C HIS A 34 -9.97 7.65 -2.87
N TYR A 35 -9.71 6.98 -1.76
CA TYR A 35 -10.65 6.06 -1.11
C TYR A 35 -10.75 6.37 0.39
N ASP A 36 -11.94 6.78 0.84
CA ASP A 36 -12.18 7.19 2.23
C ASP A 36 -11.91 6.10 3.27
N THR A 37 -12.05 4.83 2.87
CA THR A 37 -11.91 3.69 3.78
C THR A 37 -11.19 2.51 3.16
N VAL A 38 -10.36 1.86 3.96
CA VAL A 38 -9.72 0.58 3.61
C VAL A 38 -10.75 -0.54 3.82
N ASN A 39 -11.44 -0.94 2.75
CA ASN A 39 -12.45 -1.99 2.72
C ASN A 39 -12.32 -2.85 1.44
N LYS A 40 -13.00 -4.01 1.39
CA LYS A 40 -12.86 -4.95 0.27
C LYS A 40 -13.31 -4.36 -1.08
N GLU A 41 -14.35 -3.56 -1.10
CA GLU A 41 -14.87 -2.92 -2.32
C GLU A 41 -13.84 -1.95 -2.89
N ASN A 42 -13.32 -1.03 -2.08
CA ASN A 42 -12.30 -0.07 -2.48
C ASN A 42 -11.00 -0.75 -2.92
N LEU A 43 -10.60 -1.85 -2.26
CA LEU A 43 -9.44 -2.65 -2.68
C LEU A 43 -9.64 -3.28 -4.06
N LEU A 44 -10.86 -3.77 -4.35
CA LEU A 44 -11.19 -4.34 -5.66
C LEU A 44 -11.28 -3.27 -6.74
N THR A 45 -11.90 -2.13 -6.46
CA THR A 45 -11.95 -0.97 -7.36
C THR A 45 -10.55 -0.49 -7.70
N TYR A 46 -9.69 -0.33 -6.69
CA TYR A 46 -8.30 0.07 -6.90
C TYR A 46 -7.53 -0.96 -7.73
N LYS A 47 -7.72 -2.26 -7.45
CA LYS A 47 -7.12 -3.33 -8.26
C LYS A 47 -7.59 -3.27 -9.71
N GLY A 48 -8.87 -3.02 -9.97
CA GLY A 48 -9.44 -2.82 -11.29
C GLY A 48 -8.74 -1.69 -12.04
N TYR A 49 -8.70 -0.51 -11.43
CA TYR A 49 -7.98 0.66 -11.94
C TYR A 49 -6.51 0.33 -12.25
N LEU A 50 -5.81 -0.38 -11.37
CA LEU A 50 -4.42 -0.76 -11.64
C LEU A 50 -4.28 -1.62 -12.90
N MET A 51 -5.14 -2.63 -13.05
CA MET A 51 -5.09 -3.54 -14.19
C MET A 51 -5.47 -2.87 -15.52
N GLU A 52 -6.31 -1.84 -15.49
CA GLU A 52 -6.73 -1.11 -16.69
C GLU A 52 -5.64 -0.15 -17.21
N PHE A 53 -4.89 0.50 -16.30
CA PHE A 53 -4.00 1.61 -16.67
C PHE A 53 -2.50 1.30 -16.56
N PHE A 54 -2.10 0.21 -15.91
CA PHE A 54 -0.69 -0.08 -15.64
C PHE A 54 -0.23 -1.46 -16.15
N LYS A 55 1.06 -1.56 -16.47
CA LYS A 55 1.69 -2.82 -16.84
C LYS A 55 1.68 -3.81 -15.67
N PRO A 56 1.63 -5.14 -15.92
CA PRO A 56 1.56 -6.16 -14.87
C PRO A 56 2.61 -6.01 -13.75
N LYS A 57 3.84 -5.62 -14.11
CA LYS A 57 4.91 -5.38 -13.13
C LYS A 57 4.56 -4.26 -12.14
N THR A 58 4.00 -3.16 -12.63
CA THR A 58 3.60 -2.02 -11.80
C THR A 58 2.37 -2.36 -10.96
N VAL A 59 1.41 -3.09 -11.54
CA VAL A 59 0.24 -3.59 -10.82
C VAL A 59 0.68 -4.44 -9.63
N ASN A 60 1.57 -5.41 -9.85
CA ASN A 60 2.08 -6.27 -8.79
C ASN A 60 2.77 -5.47 -7.68
N LEU A 61 3.61 -4.50 -8.03
CA LEU A 61 4.29 -3.65 -7.04
C LEU A 61 3.30 -2.87 -6.16
N ARG A 62 2.27 -2.29 -6.78
CA ARG A 62 1.25 -1.51 -6.06
C ARG A 62 0.33 -2.39 -5.22
N ILE A 63 -0.02 -3.58 -5.70
CA ILE A 63 -0.76 -4.57 -4.89
C ILE A 63 0.07 -4.98 -3.67
N GLN A 64 1.36 -5.24 -3.83
CA GLN A 64 2.24 -5.56 -2.70
C GLN A 64 2.32 -4.43 -1.67
N ALA A 65 2.39 -3.17 -2.13
CA ALA A 65 2.35 -2.01 -1.23
C ALA A 65 1.07 -1.97 -0.39
N ILE A 66 -0.09 -2.19 -1.01
CA ILE A 66 -1.38 -2.22 -0.32
C ILE A 66 -1.45 -3.40 0.66
N ASN A 67 -1.01 -4.59 0.27
CA ASN A 67 -0.98 -5.74 1.17
C ASN A 67 -0.11 -5.45 2.40
N LYS A 68 1.10 -4.91 2.20
CA LYS A 68 2.01 -4.53 3.29
C LYS A 68 1.41 -3.44 4.18
N TYR A 69 0.59 -2.55 3.62
CA TYR A 69 -0.17 -1.56 4.40
C TYR A 69 -1.29 -2.20 5.23
N LEU A 70 -1.96 -3.24 4.71
CA LEU A 70 -2.95 -4.01 5.49
C LEU A 70 -2.30 -4.76 6.66
N GLU A 71 -1.11 -5.34 6.46
CA GLU A 71 -0.29 -5.95 7.52
C GLU A 71 0.01 -4.91 8.62
N TYR A 72 0.49 -3.72 8.22
CA TYR A 72 0.75 -2.60 9.14
C TYR A 72 -0.49 -2.16 9.93
N LEU A 73 -1.66 -2.14 9.30
CA LEU A 73 -2.93 -1.79 9.95
C LEU A 73 -3.48 -2.91 10.86
N GLY A 74 -2.87 -4.10 10.88
CA GLY A 74 -3.40 -5.27 11.56
C GLY A 74 -4.72 -5.77 10.96
N LYS A 75 -4.94 -5.48 9.67
CA LYS A 75 -6.12 -5.88 8.90
C LYS A 75 -5.84 -7.05 7.95
N GLU A 76 -4.73 -7.74 8.17
CA GLU A 76 -4.41 -9.00 7.50
C GLU A 76 -5.56 -10.00 7.73
N LYS A 77 -6.08 -10.59 6.64
CA LYS A 77 -7.22 -11.50 6.66
C LYS A 77 -6.95 -12.70 5.76
#